data_AF-A0A947DRF9-F1
#
_entry.id   AF-A0A947DRF9-F1
#
_cell.length_a   1.000
_cell.length_b   1.000
_cell.length_c   1.000
_cell.angle_alpha   90.00
_cell.angle_beta   90.00
_cell.angle_gamma   90.00
#
_symmetry.space_group_name_H-M   'P 1'
#
loop_
_entity.id
_entity.type
_entity.pdbx_description
1 polymer ?
#
loop_
_entity_poly.entity_id
_entity_poly.type
_entity_poly.pdbx_seq_one_letter_code
_entity_poly.pdbx_strand_id
1 'polypeptide(L)' 'MTATKNALTIPGLETVYDALATAIDQAGPGKAELFLVKLALLNANALANPRTFDAHVQAALRDL' A
#
# COMPACT_ATOMS: atom_id res chain seq x y z
N MET A 1 -11.20 11.82 23.37
CA MET A 1 -11.64 10.59 22.68
C MET A 1 -10.41 9.99 22.03
N THR A 2 -9.89 8.90 22.58
CA THR A 2 -8.65 8.23 22.12
C THR A 2 -8.88 7.62 20.75
N ALA A 3 -8.24 8.17 19.71
CA ALA A 3 -8.27 7.59 18.38
C ALA A 3 -7.61 6.20 18.42
N THR A 4 -8.41 5.15 18.28
CA THR A 4 -7.93 3.79 18.09
C THR A 4 -7.08 3.79 16.84
N LYS A 5 -5.76 3.59 16.97
CA LYS A 5 -4.90 3.32 15.82
C LYS A 5 -5.39 2.01 15.21
N ASN A 6 -6.21 2.08 14.16
CA ASN A 6 -6.56 0.96 13.27
C ASN A 6 -5.33 0.55 12.43
N ALA A 7 -4.16 0.43 13.07
CA ALA A 7 -2.97 -0.08 12.43
C ALA A 7 -3.07 -1.61 12.37
N LEU A 8 -2.76 -2.18 11.22
CA LEU A 8 -2.58 -3.63 11.11
C LEU A 8 -1.56 -4.10 12.15
N THR A 9 -1.85 -5.25 12.76
CA THR A 9 -0.88 -5.96 13.59
C THR A 9 0.25 -6.51 12.72
N ILE A 10 1.39 -6.88 13.31
CA ILE A 10 2.53 -7.48 12.57
C ILE A 10 2.07 -8.65 11.67
N PRO A 11 1.26 -9.62 12.13
CA PRO A 11 0.79 -10.72 11.26
C PRO A 11 -0.12 -10.24 10.12
N GLY A 12 -0.88 -9.16 10.34
CA GLY A 12 -1.68 -8.55 9.31
C GLY A 12 -0.82 -7.90 8.22
N LEU A 13 0.29 -7.27 8.60
CA LEU A 13 1.25 -6.71 7.66
C LEU A 13 1.97 -7.80 6.85
N GLU A 14 2.36 -8.91 7.48
CA GLU A 14 2.94 -10.07 6.79
C GLU A 14 1.98 -10.64 5.74
N THR A 15 0.71 -10.79 6.09
CA THR A 15 -0.32 -11.26 5.15
C THR A 15 -0.47 -10.33 3.94
N VAL A 16 -0.44 -9.01 4.17
CA VAL A 16 -0.51 -8.00 3.10
C VAL A 16 0.74 -8.04 2.23
N TYR A 17 1.92 -8.21 2.83
CA TYR A 17 3.19 -8.33 2.13
C TYR A 17 3.23 -9.58 1.24
N ASP A 18 2.84 -10.74 1.76
CA ASP A 18 2.81 -12.00 1.01
C ASP A 18 1.83 -11.93 -0.18
N ALA A 19 0.66 -11.33 0.04
CA ALA A 19 -0.32 -11.09 -1.02
C ALA A 19 0.24 -10.15 -2.10
N LEU A 20 0.96 -9.09 -1.69
CA LEU A 20 1.60 -8.15 -2.60
C LEU A 20 2.71 -8.80 -3.42
N ALA A 21 3.60 -9.57 -2.78
CA ALA A 21 4.69 -10.28 -3.44
C ALA A 21 4.16 -11.25 -4.51
N THR A 22 3.16 -12.07 -4.13
CA THR A 22 2.49 -12.99 -5.07
C THR A 22 1.87 -12.26 -6.26
N ALA A 23 1.23 -11.11 -6.02
CA ALA A 23 0.60 -10.34 -7.08
C ALA A 23 1.61 -9.66 -8.00
N ILE A 24 2.76 -9.19 -7.49
CA ILE A 24 3.85 -8.64 -8.29
C ILE A 24 4.43 -9.73 -9.20
N ASP A 25 4.69 -10.92 -8.66
CA ASP A 25 5.18 -12.06 -9.43
C ASP A 25 4.20 -12.46 -10.53
N GLN A 26 2.90 -12.45 -10.24
CA GLN A 26 1.86 -12.73 -11.22
C GLN A 26 1.75 -11.65 -12.32
N ALA A 27 1.95 -10.37 -11.97
CA ALA A 27 1.99 -9.29 -12.96
C ALA A 27 3.20 -9.44 -13.90
N GLY A 28 4.32 -9.92 -13.35
CA GLY A 28 5.59 -10.09 -14.04
C GLY A 28 6.39 -8.79 -14.18
N PRO A 29 7.70 -8.90 -14.48
CA PRO A 29 8.64 -7.77 -14.40
C PRO A 29 8.31 -6.62 -15.34
N GLY A 30 7.64 -6.86 -16.47
CA GLY A 30 7.24 -5.82 -17.41
C GLY A 30 5.97 -5.04 -17.02
N LYS A 31 5.25 -5.47 -15.98
CA LYS A 31 3.98 -4.87 -15.55
C LYS A 31 3.91 -4.58 -14.05
N ALA A 32 4.93 -4.95 -13.27
CA ALA A 32 4.98 -4.74 -11.83
C ALA A 32 4.73 -3.27 -11.46
N GLU A 33 5.40 -2.33 -12.14
CA GLU A 33 5.22 -0.88 -11.88
C GLU A 33 3.79 -0.43 -12.18
N LEU A 34 3.22 -0.82 -13.33
CA LEU A 34 1.84 -0.50 -13.70
C LEU A 34 0.83 -1.08 -12.71
N PHE A 35 1.07 -2.31 -12.23
CA PHE A 35 0.27 -2.95 -11.20
C PHE A 35 0.33 -2.17 -9.88
N LEU A 36 1.52 -1.83 -9.41
CA LEU A 36 1.72 -1.09 -8.15
C LEU A 36 1.08 0.30 -8.21
N VAL A 37 1.22 1.02 -9.32
CA VAL A 37 0.54 2.32 -9.51
C VAL A 37 -0.97 2.15 -9.47
N LYS A 38 -1.53 1.14 -10.15
CA LYS A 38 -2.97 0.89 -10.14
C LYS A 38 -3.47 0.50 -8.75
N LEU A 39 -2.73 -0.32 -8.00
CA LEU A 39 -3.05 -0.68 -6.63
C LEU A 39 -3.02 0.55 -5.70
N ALA A 40 -2.01 1.41 -5.84
CA ALA A 40 -1.89 2.64 -5.08
C ALA A 40 -3.08 3.58 -5.34
N LEU A 41 -3.51 3.75 -6.60
CA LEU A 41 -4.68 4.55 -6.95
C LEU A 41 -5.99 3.98 -6.38
N LEU A 42 -6.16 2.66 -6.40
CA LEU A 42 -7.33 2.00 -5.80
C LEU A 42 -7.37 2.23 -4.29
N ASN A 43 -6.22 2.12 -3.62
CA ASN A 43 -6.11 2.42 -2.18
C ASN A 43 -6.36 3.91 -1.89
N ALA A 44 -5.85 4.84 -2.72
CA ALA A 44 -6.14 6.27 -2.58
C ALA A 44 -7.64 6.56 -2.67
N ASN A 45 -8.34 5.90 -3.60
CA ASN A 45 -9.79 5.99 -3.74
C ASN A 45 -10.51 5.40 -2.53
N ALA A 46 -10.06 4.25 -2.01
CA ALA A 46 -10.64 3.64 -0.82
C ALA A 46 -10.43 4.48 0.46
N LEU A 47 -9.28 5.15 0.58
CA LEU A 47 -8.98 6.09 1.66
C LEU A 47 -9.84 7.36 1.58
N ALA A 48 -10.36 7.70 0.40
CA ALA A 48 -11.15 8.91 0.12
C ALA A 48 -10.50 10.22 0.63
N ASN A 49 -9.19 10.23 0.83
CA ASN A 49 -8.43 11.36 1.36
C ASN A 49 -7.07 11.50 0.66
N PRO A 50 -6.92 12.47 -0.25
CA PRO A 50 -5.69 12.64 -1.03
C PRO A 50 -4.49 13.07 -0.18
N ARG A 51 -4.71 13.78 0.94
CA ARG A 51 -3.61 14.22 1.83
C ARG A 51 -2.98 13.05 2.57
N THR A 52 -3.80 12.09 2.99
CA THR A 52 -3.32 10.86 3.63
C THR A 52 -2.49 10.04 2.66
N PHE A 53 -2.94 9.92 1.41
CA PHE A 53 -2.18 9.23 0.37
C PHE A 53 -0.84 9.92 0.08
N ASP A 54 -0.83 11.25 -0.08
CA ASP A 54 0.40 12.03 -0.28
C ASP A 54 1.40 11.83 0.88
N ALA A 55 0.92 11.86 2.13
CA ALA A 55 1.74 11.59 3.30
C ALA A 55 2.36 10.18 3.28
N HIS A 56 1.62 9.17 2.82
CA HIS A 56 2.14 7.81 2.65
C HIS A 56 3.20 7.71 1.54
N VAL A 57 3.01 8.43 0.42
CA VAL A 57 4.01 8.50 -0.65
C VAL A 57 5.31 9.12 -0.13
N GLN A 58 5.22 10.24 0.59
CA GLN A 58 6.40 10.91 1.17
C GLN A 58 7.09 10.04 2.23
N ALA A 59 6.34 9.29 3.02
CA ALA A 59 6.91 8.34 3.98
C ALA A 59 7.66 7.22 3.26
N ALA A 60 7.03 6.58 2.25
CA ALA A 60 7.66 5.52 1.48
C ALA A 60 8.95 5.98 0.77
N LEU A 61 8.98 7.22 0.25
CA LEU A 61 10.18 7.79 -0.37
C LEU A 61 11.33 8.06 0.60
N ARG A 62 11.07 8.22 1.90
CA ARG A 62 12.10 8.44 2.92
C ARG A 62 12.72 7.14 3.42
N ASP A 63 11.98 6.05 3.36
CA ASP A 63 12.37 4.72 3.85
C ASP A 63 12.85 3.78 2.72
N LEU A 64 12.98 4.31 1.49
CA LEU A 64 13.47 3.62 0.28
C LEU A 64 15.00 3.61 0.21
#